data_AF-M6KMK2-F1
#
_entry.id   AF-M6KMK2-F1
#
_cell.length_a   1.000
_cell.length_b   1.000
_cell.length_c   1.000
_cell.angle_alpha   90.00
_cell.angle_beta   90.00
_cell.angle_gamma   90.00
#
_symmetry.space_group_name_H-M   'P 1'
#
loop_
_entity.id
_entity.type
_entity.pdbx_description
1 polymer ?
#
loop_
_entity_poly.entity_id
_entity_poly.type
_entity_poly.pdbx_seq_one_letter_code
_entity_poly.pdbx_strand_id
1 'polypeptide(L)'
;MRLLLIQPPVEDFYDTDIRLQPIGLCYLKGAIQKFLPNVEVIIRDFHRGLGNKLAGRRTIPIPNELKYLKEYYPVPDRSPFSTFFEYFHFGASYEDISKEVKYLNPDLVGISSLFSPYYREALKTAEEIKKF
;
A
#
# COMPACT_ATOMS: atom_id res chain seq x y z
N MET A 1 19.49 -15.07 5.74
CA MET A 1 18.78 -14.32 4.67
C MET A 1 17.68 -13.51 5.31
N ARG A 2 17.56 -12.23 4.99
CA ARG A 2 16.51 -11.32 5.44
C ARG A 2 15.51 -11.10 4.31
N LEU A 3 14.29 -11.57 4.53
CA LEU A 3 13.15 -11.37 3.65
C LEU A 3 12.26 -10.25 4.20
N LEU A 4 12.06 -9.21 3.39
CA LEU A 4 11.08 -8.16 3.67
C LEU A 4 9.81 -8.41 2.86
N LEU A 5 8.67 -8.50 3.54
CA LEU A 5 7.34 -8.59 2.94
C LEU A 5 6.60 -7.26 3.12
N ILE A 6 6.16 -6.68 2.03
CA ILE A 6 5.56 -5.34 1.97
C ILE A 6 4.08 -5.45 1.59
N GLN A 7 3.22 -4.82 2.39
CA GLN A 7 1.91 -4.36 1.93
C GLN A 7 2.08 -2.92 1.43
N PRO A 8 1.90 -2.66 0.12
CA PRO A 8 2.11 -1.33 -0.46
C PRO A 8 1.01 -0.34 -0.05
N PRO A 9 1.22 0.98 -0.24
CA PRO A 9 0.13 1.94 -0.23
C PRO A 9 -0.86 1.65 -1.36
N VAL A 10 -2.04 2.26 -1.30
CA VAL A 10 -3.07 2.15 -2.36
C VAL A 10 -3.58 3.53 -2.73
N GLU A 11 -4.11 3.65 -3.95
CA GLU A 11 -4.80 4.85 -4.40
C GLU A 11 -6.24 4.49 -4.75
N ASP A 12 -7.22 5.19 -4.17
CA ASP A 12 -8.65 4.99 -4.47
C ASP A 12 -9.50 6.19 -3.99
N PHE A 13 -10.79 6.18 -4.30
CA PHE A 13 -11.78 7.15 -3.79
C PHE A 13 -12.11 6.96 -2.31
N TYR A 14 -11.91 5.76 -1.76
CA TYR A 14 -12.21 5.46 -0.36
C TYR A 14 -11.34 4.32 0.17
N ASP A 15 -11.32 4.18 1.48
CA ASP A 15 -10.67 3.06 2.15
C ASP A 15 -11.58 2.54 3.28
N THR A 16 -11.42 1.26 3.63
CA THR A 16 -12.20 0.61 4.70
C THR A 16 -11.28 -0.12 5.66
N ASP A 17 -11.18 0.37 6.89
CA ASP A 17 -10.26 -0.13 7.92
C ASP A 17 -10.26 -1.65 8.10
N ILE A 18 -11.42 -2.31 8.03
CA ILE A 18 -11.55 -3.76 8.26
C ILE A 18 -10.89 -4.62 7.17
N ARG A 19 -10.52 -4.05 6.02
CA ARG A 19 -9.92 -4.79 4.89
C ARG A 19 -8.40 -4.62 4.77
N LEU A 20 -7.78 -3.95 5.75
CA LEU A 20 -6.40 -3.48 5.63
C LEU A 20 -5.35 -4.36 6.30
N GLN A 21 -5.77 -5.45 6.94
CA GLN A 21 -4.81 -6.31 7.63
C GLN A 21 -4.04 -7.15 6.60
N PRO A 22 -2.69 -7.17 6.64
CA PRO A 22 -1.88 -7.94 5.70
C PRO A 22 -1.84 -9.44 6.07
N ILE A 23 -3.01 -10.06 6.27
CA ILE A 23 -3.17 -11.44 6.78
C ILE A 23 -2.44 -12.44 5.89
N GLY A 24 -2.50 -12.27 4.56
CA GLY A 24 -1.75 -13.12 3.62
C GLY A 24 -0.24 -13.09 3.87
N LEU A 25 0.33 -11.92 4.16
CA LEU A 25 1.76 -11.80 4.51
C LEU A 25 2.06 -12.44 5.86
N CYS A 26 1.16 -12.34 6.84
CA CYS A 26 1.28 -13.03 8.13
C CYS A 26 1.29 -14.55 7.96
N TYR A 27 0.46 -15.11 7.07
CA TYR A 27 0.49 -16.53 6.74
C TYR A 27 1.80 -16.95 6.06
N LEU A 28 2.31 -16.16 5.11
CA LEU A 28 3.61 -16.41 4.50
C LEU A 28 4.73 -16.41 5.54
N LYS A 29 4.76 -15.42 6.44
CA LYS A 29 5.71 -15.36 7.54
C LYS A 29 5.64 -16.60 8.42
N GLY A 30 4.44 -17.01 8.85
CA GLY A 30 4.26 -18.21 9.68
C GLY A 30 4.75 -19.49 9.00
N ALA A 31 4.46 -19.66 7.71
CA ALA A 31 4.93 -20.80 6.93
C ALA A 31 6.46 -20.80 6.79
N ILE A 32 7.07 -19.66 6.47
CA ILE A 32 8.52 -19.54 6.31
C ILE A 32 9.21 -19.78 7.66
N GLN A 33 8.70 -19.23 8.76
CA GLN A 33 9.27 -19.49 10.09
C GLN A 33 9.20 -20.98 10.47
N LYS A 34 8.16 -21.70 10.04
CA LYS A 34 7.99 -23.13 10.29
C LYS A 34 8.94 -24.00 9.46
N PHE A 35 9.09 -23.69 8.17
CA PHE A 35 9.77 -24.58 7.22
C PHE A 35 11.18 -24.11 6.82
N LEU A 36 11.52 -22.84 7.06
CA LEU A 36 12.78 -22.19 6.71
C LEU A 36 13.28 -21.32 7.90
N PRO A 37 13.61 -21.92 9.06
CA PRO A 37 13.88 -21.19 10.30
C PRO A 37 15.10 -20.24 10.24
N ASN A 38 15.98 -20.42 9.26
CA ASN A 38 17.17 -19.57 9.05
C ASN A 38 16.87 -18.29 8.23
N VAL A 39 15.60 -18.07 7.85
CA VAL A 39 15.15 -16.88 7.15
C VAL A 39 14.51 -15.92 8.14
N GLU A 40 15.10 -14.74 8.30
CA GLU A 40 14.51 -13.64 9.05
C GLU A 40 13.40 -13.01 8.19
N VAL A 41 12.15 -13.02 8.66
CA VAL A 41 11.01 -12.43 7.93
C VAL A 41 10.48 -11.20 8.64
N ILE A 42 10.56 -10.07 7.95
CA ILE A 42 10.05 -8.77 8.38
C ILE A 42 8.82 -8.44 7.55
N ILE A 43 7.73 -8.01 8.20
CA ILE A 43 6.56 -7.46 7.51
C ILE A 43 6.54 -5.95 7.70
N ARG A 44 6.27 -5.21 6.63
CA ARG A 44 5.98 -3.79 6.64
C ARG A 44 4.65 -3.51 5.99
N ASP A 45 3.76 -2.92 6.76
CA ASP A 45 2.47 -2.44 6.31
C ASP A 45 2.55 -0.94 6.03
N PHE A 46 2.79 -0.60 4.76
CA PHE A 46 2.86 0.78 4.32
C PHE A 46 1.48 1.35 3.97
N HIS A 47 0.42 0.56 3.99
CA HIS A 47 -0.96 1.05 3.85
C HIS A 47 -1.39 1.76 5.13
N ARG A 48 -1.18 1.15 6.31
CA ARG A 48 -1.49 1.80 7.61
C ARG A 48 -0.36 2.68 8.15
N GLY A 49 0.87 2.47 7.67
CA GLY A 49 2.12 3.16 7.99
C GLY A 49 2.43 3.34 9.49
N LEU A 50 3.43 4.16 9.80
CA LEU A 50 4.18 4.13 11.09
C LEU A 50 3.55 4.91 12.26
N GLY A 51 2.22 4.81 12.44
CA GLY A 51 1.55 5.19 13.70
C GLY A 51 1.44 6.69 14.04
N ASN A 52 2.09 7.61 13.30
CA ASN A 52 2.02 9.05 13.62
C ASN A 52 1.85 9.86 12.33
N LYS A 53 0.63 10.36 12.03
CA LYS A 53 0.23 11.42 11.06
C LYS A 53 0.85 11.48 9.63
N LEU A 54 1.81 10.62 9.27
CA LEU A 54 2.53 10.56 7.99
C LEU A 54 2.08 9.37 7.15
N ALA A 55 1.49 8.36 7.80
CA ALA A 55 0.59 7.40 7.18
C ALA A 55 -0.81 8.01 7.18
N GLY A 56 -1.21 8.56 6.04
CA GLY A 56 -2.40 9.38 5.99
C GLY A 56 -2.95 9.45 4.58
N ARG A 57 -4.24 9.75 4.52
CA ARG A 57 -4.94 10.03 3.27
C ARG A 57 -4.46 11.36 2.70
N ARG A 58 -3.97 11.36 1.46
CA ARG A 58 -3.59 12.58 0.73
C ARG A 58 -4.43 12.68 -0.52
N THR A 59 -5.12 13.80 -0.72
CA THR A 59 -5.83 14.05 -1.98
C THR A 59 -4.81 14.14 -3.12
N ILE A 60 -5.05 13.38 -4.18
CA ILE A 60 -4.25 13.37 -5.41
C ILE A 60 -5.18 13.52 -6.62
N PRO A 61 -4.65 13.90 -7.79
CA PRO A 61 -5.47 13.95 -8.99
C PRO A 61 -6.03 12.57 -9.36
N ILE A 62 -7.29 12.53 -9.82
CA ILE A 62 -7.87 11.32 -10.41
C ILE A 62 -6.99 10.88 -11.60
N PRO A 63 -6.61 9.59 -11.69
CA PRO A 63 -5.86 9.04 -12.81
C PRO A 63 -6.55 9.30 -14.15
N ASN A 64 -5.77 9.38 -15.23
CA ASN A 64 -6.31 9.66 -16.57
C ASN A 64 -7.40 8.67 -16.97
N GLU A 65 -7.22 7.40 -16.63
CA GLU A 65 -8.12 6.28 -16.89
C GLU A 65 -9.46 6.42 -16.17
N LEU A 66 -9.51 7.18 -15.08
CA LEU A 66 -10.68 7.39 -14.24
C LEU A 66 -11.29 8.79 -14.41
N LYS A 67 -10.73 9.65 -15.28
CA LYS A 67 -11.20 11.04 -15.47
C LYS A 67 -12.66 11.14 -15.86
N TYR A 68 -13.22 10.14 -16.54
CA TYR A 68 -14.64 10.10 -16.92
C TYR A 68 -15.58 10.12 -15.70
N LEU A 69 -15.10 9.71 -14.52
CA LEU A 69 -15.87 9.70 -13.28
C LEU A 69 -16.16 11.11 -12.73
N LYS A 70 -15.44 12.14 -13.17
CA LYS A 70 -15.67 13.52 -12.73
C LYS A 70 -17.07 14.03 -13.02
N GLU A 71 -17.68 13.56 -14.11
CA GLU A 71 -19.06 13.93 -14.47
C GLU A 71 -20.09 13.26 -13.55
N TYR A 72 -19.76 12.11 -12.96
CA TYR A 72 -20.61 11.36 -12.03
C TYR A 72 -20.41 11.81 -10.57
N TYR A 73 -19.23 12.32 -10.24
CA TYR A 73 -18.82 12.76 -8.90
C TYR A 73 -18.42 14.25 -8.88
N PRO A 74 -19.31 15.18 -9.29
CA PRO A 74 -18.92 16.57 -9.53
C PRO A 74 -18.76 17.39 -8.25
N VAL A 75 -19.34 16.94 -7.14
CA VAL A 75 -19.44 17.70 -5.89
C VAL A 75 -19.26 16.78 -4.69
N PRO A 76 -18.85 17.33 -3.52
CA PRO A 76 -18.86 16.57 -2.27
C PRO A 76 -20.32 16.26 -1.87
N ASP A 77 -20.80 15.09 -2.23
CA ASP A 77 -22.18 14.66 -1.99
C ASP A 77 -22.44 14.42 -0.50
N ARG A 78 -23.27 15.29 0.08
CA ARG A 78 -23.71 15.20 1.48
C ARG A 78 -25.11 14.60 1.65
N SER A 79 -25.69 14.07 0.57
CA SER A 79 -26.93 13.32 0.64
C SER A 79 -26.71 11.98 1.35
N PRO A 80 -27.79 11.26 1.71
CA PRO A 80 -27.68 9.92 2.28
C PRO A 80 -26.95 8.91 1.39
N PHE A 81 -26.79 9.18 0.09
CA PHE A 81 -26.05 8.31 -0.83
C PHE A 81 -24.53 8.43 -0.67
N SER A 82 -24.02 9.60 -0.25
CA SER A 82 -22.59 9.84 0.02
C SER A 82 -21.67 9.33 -1.10
N THR A 83 -21.96 9.75 -2.33
CA THR A 83 -21.17 9.35 -3.50
C THR A 83 -19.70 9.80 -3.41
N PHE A 84 -18.84 9.16 -4.21
CA PHE A 84 -17.41 9.50 -4.25
C PHE A 84 -17.19 10.94 -4.71
N PHE A 85 -16.02 11.50 -4.37
CA PHE A 85 -15.66 12.86 -4.78
C PHE A 85 -14.15 13.01 -5.00
N GLU A 86 -13.38 12.95 -3.92
CA GLU A 86 -11.92 13.05 -3.98
C GLU A 86 -11.28 11.68 -4.21
N TYR A 87 -10.12 11.68 -4.88
CA TYR A 87 -9.26 10.51 -5.05
C TYR A 87 -8.02 10.67 -4.17
N PHE A 88 -7.58 9.59 -3.54
CA PHE A 88 -6.62 9.67 -2.47
C PHE A 88 -5.51 8.64 -2.61
N HIS A 89 -4.31 9.03 -2.15
CA HIS A 89 -3.24 8.12 -1.77
C HIS A 89 -3.41 7.75 -0.29
N PHE A 90 -3.54 6.46 0.00
CA PHE A 90 -3.59 5.92 1.35
C PHE A 90 -2.26 5.24 1.70
N GLY A 91 -1.69 5.64 2.83
CA GLY A 91 -0.49 5.02 3.40
C GLY A 91 0.77 5.87 3.34
N ALA A 92 1.93 5.24 3.37
CA ALA A 92 3.24 5.88 3.35
C ALA A 92 3.57 6.48 1.98
N SER A 93 4.45 7.48 1.95
CA SER A 93 5.01 7.96 0.68
C SER A 93 6.01 6.96 0.12
N TYR A 94 6.17 6.90 -1.20
CA TYR A 94 7.17 6.02 -1.80
C TYR A 94 8.62 6.35 -1.40
N GLU A 95 8.88 7.61 -1.05
CA GLU A 95 10.19 8.04 -0.53
C GLU A 95 10.46 7.42 0.86
N ASP A 96 9.46 7.44 1.76
CA ASP A 96 9.59 6.82 3.08
C ASP A 96 9.75 5.31 2.99
N ILE A 97 9.01 4.67 2.07
CA ILE A 97 9.15 3.23 1.78
C ILE A 97 10.60 2.93 1.37
N SER A 98 11.15 3.72 0.44
CA SER A 98 12.50 3.50 -0.06
C SER A 98 13.56 3.71 1.03
N LYS A 99 13.41 4.75 1.86
CA LYS A 99 14.28 5.00 3.01
C LYS A 99 14.27 3.85 4.00
N GLU A 100 13.08 3.33 4.33
CA GLU A 100 12.96 2.22 5.27
C GLU A 100 13.50 0.91 4.69
N VAL A 101 13.22 0.60 3.42
CA VAL A 101 13.77 -0.60 2.75
C VAL A 101 15.29 -0.55 2.72
N LYS A 102 15.87 0.61 2.38
CA LYS A 102 17.32 0.83 2.40
C LYS A 102 17.92 0.66 3.80
N TYR A 103 17.25 1.18 4.83
CA TYR A 103 17.67 1.02 6.22
C TYR A 103 17.64 -0.45 6.67
N LEU A 104 16.59 -1.20 6.29
CA LEU A 104 16.46 -2.62 6.61
C LEU A 104 17.46 -3.50 5.83
N ASN A 105 17.91 -3.05 4.66
CA ASN A 105 18.87 -3.74 3.78
C ASN A 105 18.55 -5.25 3.61
N PRO A 106 17.35 -5.60 3.11
CA PRO A 106 16.94 -7.00 2.95
C PRO A 106 17.63 -7.67 1.75
N ASP A 107 17.80 -9.00 1.83
CA ASP A 107 18.32 -9.81 0.72
C ASP A 107 17.25 -10.06 -0.36
N LEU A 108 15.97 -10.10 0.05
CA LEU A 108 14.83 -10.33 -0.82
C LEU A 108 13.64 -9.46 -0.38
N VAL A 109 12.93 -8.89 -1.34
CA VAL A 109 11.71 -8.11 -1.11
C VAL A 109 10.54 -8.75 -1.84
N GLY A 110 9.48 -9.10 -1.10
CA GLY A 110 8.19 -9.50 -1.64
C GLY A 110 7.17 -8.37 -1.46
N ILE A 111 6.48 -7.98 -2.53
CA ILE A 111 5.45 -6.94 -2.50
C ILE A 111 4.10 -7.60 -2.75
N SER A 112 3.17 -7.39 -1.83
CA SER A 112 1.78 -7.85 -1.94
C SER A 112 1.08 -7.13 -3.08
N SER A 113 0.49 -7.89 -4.00
CA SER A 113 -0.44 -7.39 -5.02
C SER A 113 -1.74 -8.19 -4.89
N LEU A 114 -2.38 -8.07 -3.72
CA LEU A 114 -3.51 -8.90 -3.33
C LEU A 114 -4.78 -8.60 -4.14
N PHE A 115 -4.89 -7.38 -4.67
CA PHE A 115 -6.05 -6.92 -5.43
C PHE A 115 -5.61 -6.31 -6.75
N SER A 116 -6.08 -6.89 -7.86
CA SER A 116 -5.62 -6.52 -9.21
C SER A 116 -5.73 -5.03 -9.54
N PRO A 117 -6.74 -4.26 -9.07
CA PRO A 117 -6.79 -2.82 -9.27
C PRO A 117 -5.59 -2.05 -8.69
N TYR A 118 -4.96 -2.54 -7.62
CA TYR A 118 -3.82 -1.87 -6.96
C TYR A 118 -2.45 -2.33 -7.47
N TYR A 119 -2.41 -2.94 -8.67
CA TYR A 119 -1.15 -3.41 -9.24
C TYR A 119 -0.18 -2.27 -9.56
N ARG A 120 -0.68 -1.05 -9.82
CA ARG A 120 0.13 0.11 -10.18
C ARG A 120 0.96 0.57 -9.01
N GLU A 121 0.38 0.58 -7.83
CA GLU A 121 1.02 0.97 -6.58
C GLU A 121 2.04 -0.09 -6.16
N ALA A 122 1.75 -1.38 -6.37
CA ALA A 122 2.71 -2.46 -6.18
C ALA A 122 3.93 -2.33 -7.13
N LEU A 123 3.70 -2.06 -8.42
CA LEU A 123 4.77 -1.81 -9.39
C LEU A 123 5.56 -0.54 -9.06
N LYS A 124 4.88 0.53 -8.65
CA LYS A 124 5.51 1.79 -8.26
C LYS A 124 6.38 1.62 -7.01
N THR A 125 5.90 0.85 -6.03
CA THR A 125 6.69 0.45 -4.87
C THR A 125 7.96 -0.28 -5.29
N ALA A 126 7.86 -1.23 -6.21
CA ALA A 126 9.02 -1.96 -6.72
C ALA A 126 10.01 -1.06 -7.48
N GLU A 127 9.50 -0.13 -8.30
CA GLU A 127 10.32 0.83 -9.04
C GLU A 127 11.12 1.72 -8.09
N GLU A 128 10.47 2.28 -7.07
CA GLU A 128 11.10 3.22 -6.13
C GLU A 128 12.15 2.54 -5.25
N ILE A 129 11.88 1.31 -4.80
CA ILE A 129 12.85 0.50 -4.06
C ILE A 129 14.10 0.20 -4.89
N LYS A 130 13.95 -0.06 -6.20
CA LYS A 130 15.06 -0.41 -7.11
C LYS A 130 15.98 0.76 -7.48
N LYS A 131 15.65 1.99 -7.08
CA LYS A 131 16.52 3.16 -7.33
C LYS A 131 17.77 3.19 -6.44
N PHE A 132 17.87 2.27 -5.49
CA PHE A 132 18.96 2.12 -4.52
C PHE A 132 19.57 0.73 -4.63
#